data_AF-A0A3D1V9H7-F1
#
_entry.id   AF-A0A3D1V9H7-F1
#
_cell.length_a   1.000
_cell.length_b   1.000
_cell.length_c   1.000
_cell.angle_alpha   90.00
_cell.angle_beta   90.00
_cell.angle_gamma   90.00
#
_symmetry.space_group_name_H-M   'P 1'
#
loop_
_entity.id
_entity.type
_entity.pdbx_description
1 polymer ?
#
loop_
_entity_poly.entity_id
_entity_poly.type
_entity_poly.pdbx_seq_one_letter_code
_entity_poly.pdbx_strand_id
1 'polypeptide(L)' 'LDRIRHGSARSADLQLIERTSKHVIELSLCGLGQVAPMPVLGMMRAFPEEWRQHVEDGVCAAGDCPMHARALMATAADG' A
#
# COMPACT_ATOMS: atom_id res chain seq x y z
N LEU A 1 -6.53 1.70 0.08
CA LEU A 1 -5.65 1.13 -0.96
C LEU A 1 -5.56 2.03 -2.20
N ASP A 2 -6.59 2.80 -2.55
CA ASP A 2 -6.56 3.64 -3.75
C ASP A 2 -5.43 4.68 -3.81
N ARG A 3 -5.02 5.25 -2.68
CA ARG A 3 -3.87 6.16 -2.69
C ARG A 3 -2.56 5.47 -3.08
N ILE A 4 -2.37 4.21 -2.65
CA ILE A 4 -1.18 3.41 -2.94
C ILE A 4 -1.10 3.08 -4.43
N ARG A 5 -2.18 2.55 -5.01
CA ARG A 5 -2.22 2.17 -6.44
C ARG A 5 -2.14 3.35 -7.43
N HIS A 6 -2.41 4.58 -6.98
CA HIS A 6 -2.34 5.78 -7.82
C HIS A 6 -1.12 6.66 -7.50
N GLY A 7 -0.17 6.17 -6.68
CA GLY A 7 1.07 6.90 -6.39
C GLY A 7 0.88 8.18 -5.55
N SER A 8 -0.18 8.25 -4.74
CA SER A 8 -0.50 9.39 -3.87
C SER A 8 -0.53 9.02 -2.39
N ALA A 9 0.01 7.86 -2.04
CA ALA A 9 0.11 7.39 -0.67
C ALA A 9 1.16 8.16 0.13
N ARG A 10 1.02 8.08 1.45
CA ARG A 10 1.95 8.65 2.44
C ARG A 10 2.33 7.55 3.42
N SER A 11 3.48 7.66 4.08
CA SER A 11 3.90 6.68 5.10
C SER A 11 2.85 6.49 6.21
N ALA A 12 2.07 7.53 6.52
CA ALA A 12 0.96 7.47 7.47
C ALA A 12 -0.19 6.53 7.03
N ASP A 13 -0.34 6.25 5.73
CA ASP A 13 -1.38 5.36 5.22
C ASP A 13 -1.12 3.90 5.60
N LEU A 14 0.14 3.47 5.70
CA LEU A 14 0.47 2.13 6.19
C LEU A 14 0.09 1.96 7.66
N GLN A 15 0.41 2.96 8.48
CA GLN A 15 0.03 2.95 9.89
C GLN A 15 -1.48 2.98 10.07
N LEU A 16 -2.20 3.73 9.21
CA LEU A 16 -3.66 3.75 9.21
C LEU A 16 -4.22 2.37 8.86
N ILE A 17 -3.70 1.71 7.82
CA ILE A 17 -4.10 0.36 7.45
C ILE A 17 -3.89 -0.61 8.62
N GLU A 18 -2.73 -0.60 9.28
CA GLU A 18 -2.48 -1.48 10.42
C GLU A 18 -3.45 -1.23 11.58
N ARG A 19 -3.61 0.03 12.01
CA ARG A 19 -4.50 0.37 13.13
C ARG A 19 -5.95 0.02 12.82
N THR A 20 -6.45 0.42 11.66
CA THR A 20 -7.82 0.10 11.24
C THR A 20 -8.03 -1.40 11.11
N SER A 21 -7.06 -2.14 10.57
CA SER A 21 -7.14 -3.61 10.49
C SER A 21 -7.26 -4.24 11.86
N LYS A 22 -6.44 -3.81 12.84
CA LYS A 22 -6.52 -4.30 14.22
C LYS A 22 -7.89 -4.03 14.84
N HIS A 23 -8.42 -2.82 14.69
CA HIS A 23 -9.76 -2.51 15.19
C HIS A 23 -10.84 -3.35 14.50
N VAL A 24 -10.76 -3.57 13.19
CA VAL A 24 -11.70 -4.43 12.48
C VAL A 24 -11.63 -5.86 13.00
N ILE A 25 -10.43 -6.37 13.27
CA ILE A 25 -10.24 -7.71 13.86
C ILE A 25 -10.86 -7.78 15.26
N GLU A 26 -10.57 -6.82 16.13
CA GLU A 26 -10.96 -6.86 17.54
C GLU A 26 -12.44 -6.53 17.79
N LEU A 27 -13.05 -5.68 16.95
CA LEU A 27 -14.39 -5.13 17.18
C LEU A 27 -15.48 -5.80 16.33
N SER A 28 -15.12 -6.65 15.36
CA SER A 28 -16.10 -7.35 14.54
C SER A 28 -16.80 -8.47 15.30
N LEU A 29 -18.13 -8.50 15.21
CA LEU A 29 -18.98 -9.53 15.83
C LEU A 29 -19.04 -10.84 15.03
N CYS A 30 -18.67 -10.82 13.75
CA CYS A 30 -18.66 -12.00 12.89
C CYS A 30 -17.22 -12.41 12.53
N GLY A 31 -17.00 -13.72 12.37
CA GLY A 31 -15.69 -14.25 12.02
C GLY A 31 -15.15 -13.73 10.68
N LEU A 32 -16.04 -13.42 9.72
CA LEU A 32 -15.62 -12.83 8.44
C LEU A 32 -14.95 -11.46 8.65
N GLY A 33 -15.52 -10.59 9.48
CA GLY A 33 -14.92 -9.30 9.81
C GLY A 33 -13.56 -9.47 10.51
N GLN A 34 -13.43 -10.50 11.34
CA GLN A 34 -12.18 -10.80 12.05
C GLN A 34 -11.06 -11.26 11.10
N VAL A 35 -11.39 -11.98 10.01
CA VAL A 35 -10.38 -12.49 9.06
C VAL A 35 -10.19 -11.62 7.82
N ALA A 36 -11.14 -10.76 7.49
CA ALA A 36 -11.10 -9.93 6.28
C ALA A 36 -9.83 -9.06 6.14
N PRO A 37 -9.24 -8.50 7.21
CA PRO A 37 -8.00 -7.72 7.08
C PRO A 37 -6.73 -8.56 6.91
N MET A 38 -6.78 -9.87 7.19
CA MET A 38 -5.59 -10.74 7.23
C MET A 38 -4.83 -10.82 5.90
N PRO A 39 -5.48 -10.89 4.72
CA PRO A 39 -4.75 -10.87 3.44
C PRO A 39 -3.89 -9.61 3.26
N VAL A 40 -4.41 -8.44 3.63
CA VAL A 40 -3.67 -7.18 3.52
C VAL A 40 -2.49 -7.15 4.49
N LEU A 41 -2.71 -7.48 5.77
CA LEU A 41 -1.64 -7.56 6.77
C LEU A 41 -0.60 -8.64 6.45
N GLY A 42 -1.02 -9.73 5.81
CA GLY A 42 -0.14 -10.78 5.31
C GLY A 42 0.75 -10.27 4.19
N MET A 43 0.18 -9.63 3.17
CA MET A 43 0.94 -9.06 2.06
C MET A 43 1.91 -7.96 2.51
N MET A 44 1.52 -7.08 3.44
CA MET A 44 2.41 -6.05 3.99
C MET A 44 3.64 -6.66 4.69
N ARG A 45 3.49 -7.81 5.34
CA ARG A 45 4.59 -8.53 6.02
C ARG A 45 5.43 -9.37 5.06
N ALA A 46 4.80 -9.99 4.07
CA ALA A 46 5.48 -10.84 3.10
C ALA A 46 6.28 -10.02 2.07
N PHE A 47 5.79 -8.82 1.71
CA PHE A 47 6.36 -7.99 0.65
C PHE A 47 6.66 -6.55 1.11
N PRO A 48 7.36 -6.34 2.24
CA PRO A 48 7.51 -5.01 2.84
C PRO A 48 8.16 -3.99 1.90
N GLU A 49 9.11 -4.43 1.07
CA GLU A 49 9.79 -3.58 0.10
C GLU A 49 8.88 -3.12 -1.05
N GLU A 50 7.97 -3.98 -1.52
CA GLU A 50 7.01 -3.61 -2.55
C GLU A 50 6.05 -2.52 -2.04
N TRP A 51 5.57 -2.66 -0.80
CA TRP A 51 4.73 -1.65 -0.17
C TRP A 51 5.50 -0.34 0.08
N ARG A 52 6.79 -0.43 0.44
CA ARG A 52 7.66 0.73 0.59
C ARG A 52 7.79 1.50 -0.74
N GLN A 53 8.10 0.82 -1.84
CA GLN A 53 8.23 1.43 -3.18
C GLN A 53 6.93 2.10 -3.65
N HIS A 54 5.77 1.48 -3.42
CA HIS A 54 4.49 2.10 -3.78
C HIS A 54 4.17 3.35 -2.95
N VAL A 55 4.61 3.39 -1.68
CA VAL A 55 4.27 4.46 -0.75
C VAL A 55 5.26 5.61 -0.76
N GLU A 56 6.56 5.31 -0.79
CA GLU A 56 7.64 6.30 -0.74
C GLU A 56 8.00 6.79 -2.14
N ASP A 57 8.23 5.86 -3.05
CA ASP A 57 8.72 6.18 -4.40
C ASP A 57 7.56 6.43 -5.37
N GLY A 58 6.36 5.97 -5.03
CA GLY A 58 5.20 6.04 -5.92
C GLY A 58 5.45 5.25 -7.20
N VAL A 59 6.11 4.08 -7.08
CA VAL A 59 6.44 3.17 -8.19
C VAL A 59 5.85 1.78 -7.95
N CYS A 60 5.29 1.19 -9.00
CA CYS A 60 4.90 -0.22 -9.05
C CYS A 60 5.88 -0.95 -9.97
N ALA A 61 6.74 -1.79 -9.39
CA ALA A 61 7.74 -2.55 -10.16
C ALA A 61 7.09 -3.53 -11.16
N ALA A 62 5.92 -4.07 -10.82
CA ALA A 62 5.15 -4.96 -11.68
C ALA A 62 4.46 -4.24 -12.86
N GLY A 63 4.26 -2.91 -12.76
CA GLY A 63 3.57 -2.13 -13.78
C GLY A 63 2.05 -2.29 -13.82
N ASP A 64 1.46 -3.01 -12.87
CA ASP A 64 0.01 -3.31 -12.86
C ASP A 64 -0.85 -2.19 -12.26
N CYS A 65 -0.27 -1.29 -11.47
CA CYS A 65 -1.01 -0.22 -10.81
C CYS A 65 -1.20 1.00 -11.75
N PRO A 66 -2.38 1.67 -11.71
CA PRO A 66 -2.67 2.87 -12.49
C PRO A 66 -2.02 4.13 -11.88
N MET A 67 -0.71 4.09 -11.69
CA MET A 67 0.08 5.17 -11.12
C MET A 67 0.81 5.90 -12.24
N HIS A 68 0.66 7.21 -12.28
CA HIS A 68 1.38 8.06 -13.21
C HIS A 68 2.85 8.05 -12.77
N ALA A 69 3.67 7.25 -13.47
CA ALA A 69 5.05 6.99 -13.09
C ALA A 69 5.81 8.30 -12.84
N ARG A 70 6.03 8.63 -11.56
CA ARG A 70 6.83 9.79 -11.17
C ARG A 70 8.32 9.55 -11.48
N ALA A 71 8.72 8.29 -11.61
CA ALA A 71 10.07 7.86 -11.93
C ALA A 71 10.54 8.22 -13.36
N LEU A 72 9.65 8.47 -14.32
CA LEU A 72 10.06 8.81 -15.69
C LEU A 72 10.49 10.27 -15.88
N MET A 73 10.34 11.14 -14.86
CA MET A 73 10.76 12.54 -14.98
C MET A 73 12.17 12.83 -14.43
N ALA A 74 12.79 11.89 -13.71
CA ALA A 74 14.14 12.10 -13.15
C ALA A 74 15.27 11.80 -14.16
N THR A 75 15.03 10.94 -15.15
CA THR A 75 16.06 10.55 -16.14
C THR A 75 16.00 11.35 -17.44
N ALA A 76 15.07 12.31 -17.57
CA ALA A 76 14.90 13.14 -18.77
C ALA A 76 15.47 14.56 -18.63
N ALA A 77 16.11 14.88 -17.49
CA ALA A 77 16.68 16.20 -17.21
C ALA A 77 18.21 16.29 -17.38
N ASP A 78 18.88 15.20 -17.78
CA ASP A 78 20.33 15.12 -17.98
C ASP A 78 20.72 14.91 -19.46
N GLY A 79 20.11 15.67 -20.39
CA GLY A 79 20.42 15.64 -21.82
C GLY A 79 20.12 16.95 -22.53
#